data_AF-A0A1N6KJS0-F1
#
_entry.id   AF-A0A1N6KJS0-F1
#
_cell.length_a   1.000
_cell.length_b   1.000
_cell.length_c   1.000
_cell.angle_alpha   90.00
_cell.angle_beta   90.00
_cell.angle_gamma   90.00
#
_symmetry.space_group_name_H-M   'P 1'
#
loop_
_entity.id
_entity.type
_entity.pdbx_description
1 polymer ?
#
loop_
_entity_poly.entity_id
_entity_poly.type
_entity_poly.pdbx_seq_one_letter_code
_entity_poly.pdbx_strand_id
1 'polypeptide(L)'
;MLGFGEVQLQRLGVRLRPTSNRALARTVTEPATTEVSTFSVVHADGLDGLCQTSAFGLIPPFPIPGKPTLRDRLHPTGVDVSFVKVLPWEETAYEMRHRRNEVVYIVAAGRGQFLVDRESVEVKPGTVLRVSPEAVRAWRNVSSEELLLIVIQGRAGRLRQRSRSDAVGQPGLIPWWRYPRTRAEASSTDSKRVQVDLENRPSRFGRFSRLGRG
;
A
#
# COMPACT_ATOMS: atom_id res chain seq x y z
N MET A 1 -35.35 2.92 -23.26
CA MET A 1 -35.77 4.00 -22.34
C MET A 1 -34.52 4.73 -21.89
N LEU A 2 -34.27 5.92 -22.43
CA LEU A 2 -33.12 6.76 -22.08
C LEU A 2 -33.39 7.40 -20.72
N GLY A 3 -32.40 7.38 -19.82
CA GLY A 3 -32.53 7.94 -18.48
C GLY A 3 -32.58 9.46 -18.50
N PHE A 4 -33.36 10.04 -17.57
CA PHE A 4 -33.63 11.48 -17.46
C PHE A 4 -32.39 12.40 -17.41
N GLY A 5 -31.18 11.87 -17.19
CA GLY A 5 -29.92 12.64 -17.22
C GLY A 5 -29.35 12.93 -18.62
N GLU A 6 -29.65 12.11 -19.63
CA GLU A 6 -29.11 12.31 -20.99
C GLU A 6 -29.80 13.44 -21.76
N VAL A 7 -31.05 13.74 -21.41
CA VAL A 7 -31.85 14.78 -22.08
C VAL A 7 -31.38 16.19 -21.71
N GLN A 8 -30.69 16.38 -20.59
CA GLN A 8 -30.29 17.70 -20.10
C GLN A 8 -28.88 18.14 -20.58
N LEU A 9 -28.04 17.22 -21.05
CA LEU A 9 -26.65 17.51 -21.44
C LEU A 9 -26.48 17.86 -22.94
N GLN A 10 -27.46 17.58 -23.79
CA GLN A 10 -27.39 17.97 -25.21
C GLN A 10 -27.59 19.47 -25.46
N ARG A 11 -28.10 20.24 -24.49
CA ARG A 11 -28.31 21.71 -24.61
C ARG A 11 -27.04 22.54 -24.40
N LEU A 12 -25.94 21.97 -23.94
CA LEU A 12 -24.71 22.70 -23.60
C LEU A 12 -23.56 22.57 -24.63
N GLY A 13 -23.77 21.87 -25.76
CA GLY A 13 -22.77 21.79 -26.83
C GLY A 13 -21.44 21.11 -26.46
N VAL A 14 -21.36 20.46 -25.29
CA VAL A 14 -20.16 19.73 -24.85
C VAL A 14 -20.14 18.36 -25.53
N ARG A 15 -19.33 18.21 -26.58
CA ARG A 15 -19.01 16.89 -27.14
C ARG A 15 -18.09 16.16 -26.16
N LEU A 16 -18.66 15.24 -25.38
CA LEU A 16 -17.86 14.22 -24.70
C LEU A 16 -17.19 13.37 -25.79
N ARG A 17 -15.85 13.37 -25.83
CA ARG A 17 -15.12 12.37 -26.60
C ARG A 17 -15.47 11.00 -26.02
N PRO A 18 -15.81 10.00 -26.84
CA PRO A 18 -16.03 8.66 -26.33
C PRO A 18 -14.67 8.11 -25.89
N THR A 19 -14.31 8.26 -24.61
CA THR A 19 -13.27 7.44 -24.01
C THR A 19 -13.86 6.05 -23.86
N SER A 20 -13.50 5.17 -24.78
CA SER A 20 -13.81 3.75 -24.74
C SER A 20 -13.18 3.11 -23.49
N ASN A 21 -13.80 3.25 -22.33
CA ASN A 21 -13.44 2.56 -21.09
C ASN A 21 -13.77 1.05 -21.13
N ARG A 22 -13.84 0.46 -22.33
CA ARG A 22 -14.18 -0.95 -22.55
C ARG A 22 -12.97 -1.82 -22.89
N ALA A 23 -11.78 -1.24 -23.03
CA ALA A 23 -10.53 -1.98 -23.17
C ALA A 23 -9.61 -1.63 -22.00
N LEU A 24 -9.00 -2.64 -21.36
CA LEU A 24 -8.15 -2.61 -20.15
C LEU A 24 -8.81 -3.04 -18.83
N ALA A 25 -9.92 -3.77 -18.84
CA ALA A 25 -10.16 -4.72 -17.75
C ALA A 25 -9.16 -5.88 -17.90
N ARG A 26 -7.91 -5.67 -17.47
CA ARG A 26 -7.02 -6.79 -17.15
C ARG A 26 -7.73 -7.59 -16.06
N THR A 27 -7.81 -8.91 -16.21
CA THR A 27 -8.28 -9.79 -15.14
C THR A 27 -7.30 -9.67 -13.98
N VAL A 28 -7.59 -8.78 -13.03
CA VAL A 28 -6.83 -8.66 -11.80
C VAL A 28 -7.26 -9.84 -10.93
N THR A 29 -6.33 -10.75 -10.65
CA THR A 29 -6.56 -11.83 -9.69
C THR A 29 -6.83 -11.22 -8.33
N GLU A 30 -7.96 -11.60 -7.71
CA GLU A 30 -8.28 -11.19 -6.34
C GLU A 30 -7.16 -11.61 -5.37
N PRO A 31 -6.69 -10.70 -4.49
CA PRO A 31 -5.57 -11.03 -3.62
C PRO A 31 -5.98 -12.06 -2.56
N ALA A 32 -5.14 -13.09 -2.38
CA ALA A 32 -5.36 -14.14 -1.40
C ALA A 32 -5.15 -13.60 0.02
N THR A 33 -6.02 -13.95 0.96
CA THR A 33 -5.94 -13.51 2.36
C THR A 33 -5.80 -14.72 3.29
N THR A 34 -4.91 -14.65 4.27
CA THR A 34 -4.76 -15.64 5.35
C THR A 34 -4.85 -14.93 6.69
N GLU A 35 -5.71 -15.41 7.58
CA GLU A 35 -5.87 -14.86 8.93
C GLU A 35 -5.52 -15.92 9.98
N VAL A 36 -4.74 -15.49 10.97
CA VAL A 36 -4.43 -16.22 12.20
C VAL A 36 -4.72 -15.26 13.36
N SER A 37 -4.98 -15.79 14.56
CA SER A 37 -5.36 -14.96 15.72
C SER A 37 -4.39 -13.81 16.06
N THR A 38 -3.12 -13.91 15.63
CA THR A 38 -2.07 -12.93 15.92
C THR A 38 -1.63 -12.10 14.71
N PHE A 39 -1.99 -12.49 13.48
CA PHE A 39 -1.61 -11.76 12.27
C PHE A 39 -2.49 -12.09 11.07
N SER A 40 -2.56 -11.16 10.12
CA SER A 40 -3.24 -11.29 8.83
C SER A 40 -2.24 -11.03 7.69
N VAL A 41 -2.43 -11.71 6.56
CA VAL A 41 -1.58 -11.61 5.37
C VAL A 41 -2.44 -11.47 4.14
N VAL A 42 -2.08 -10.55 3.25
CA VAL A 42 -2.66 -10.40 1.92
C VAL A 42 -1.56 -10.59 0.88
N HIS A 43 -1.76 -11.50 -0.07
CA HIS A 43 -0.90 -11.74 -1.22
C HIS A 43 -1.56 -11.25 -2.50
N ALA A 44 -0.88 -10.40 -3.25
CA ALA A 44 -1.32 -9.91 -4.55
C ALA A 44 -0.21 -10.08 -5.59
N ASP A 45 -0.60 -10.16 -6.85
CA ASP A 45 0.32 -10.20 -7.99
C ASP A 45 0.87 -8.79 -8.26
N GLY A 46 1.88 -8.40 -7.47
CA GLY A 46 2.46 -7.06 -7.50
C GLY A 46 1.56 -5.99 -6.86
N LEU A 47 2.03 -4.74 -6.89
CA LEU A 47 1.29 -3.61 -6.30
C LEU A 47 -0.03 -3.33 -7.03
N ASP A 48 -0.09 -3.65 -8.33
CA ASP A 48 -1.30 -3.48 -9.14
C ASP A 48 -2.48 -4.27 -8.60
N GLY A 49 -2.26 -5.50 -8.11
CA GLY A 49 -3.29 -6.32 -7.49
C GLY A 49 -3.78 -5.80 -6.14
N LEU A 50 -3.12 -4.79 -5.57
CA LEU A 50 -3.56 -4.07 -4.36
C LEU A 50 -4.19 -2.71 -4.68
N CYS A 51 -3.96 -2.19 -5.89
CA CYS A 51 -4.31 -0.83 -6.25
C CYS A 51 -5.81 -0.66 -6.51
N GLN A 52 -6.32 0.47 -6.08
CA GLN A 52 -7.63 0.97 -6.48
C GLN A 52 -7.42 2.04 -7.55
N THR A 53 -8.01 1.84 -8.73
CA THR A 53 -8.03 2.86 -9.77
C THR A 53 -8.90 4.03 -9.32
N SER A 54 -8.36 5.24 -9.39
CA SER A 54 -9.02 6.44 -8.91
C SER A 54 -10.13 6.94 -9.84
N ALA A 55 -11.33 6.35 -9.78
CA ALA A 55 -12.52 7.02 -10.29
C ALA A 55 -13.06 8.01 -9.22
N PHE A 56 -12.41 9.17 -9.05
CA PHE A 56 -12.99 10.23 -8.22
C PHE A 56 -14.10 10.93 -9.01
N GLY A 57 -15.35 10.55 -8.74
CA GLY A 57 -16.53 11.21 -9.33
C GLY A 57 -16.55 12.72 -9.02
N LEU A 58 -17.19 13.49 -9.90
CA LEU A 58 -17.21 14.96 -9.91
C LEU A 58 -17.95 15.61 -8.73
N ILE A 59 -18.58 14.85 -7.81
CA ILE A 59 -19.41 15.39 -6.71
C ILE A 59 -19.26 14.54 -5.43
N PRO A 60 -18.80 15.09 -4.28
CA PRO A 60 -18.91 14.48 -2.96
C PRO A 60 -20.33 14.65 -2.37
N PRO A 61 -20.86 13.77 -1.46
CA PRO A 61 -20.26 12.59 -0.86
C PRO A 61 -21.11 11.32 -1.13
N PHE A 62 -20.59 10.34 -1.86
CA PHE A 62 -21.13 8.98 -1.78
C PHE A 62 -20.00 7.99 -1.53
N PRO A 63 -20.24 6.94 -0.73
CA PRO A 63 -19.30 5.84 -0.59
C PRO A 63 -19.02 5.28 -1.98
N ILE A 64 -17.75 5.10 -2.33
CA ILE A 64 -17.35 4.38 -3.55
C ILE A 64 -17.76 2.91 -3.32
N PRO A 65 -18.83 2.39 -3.94
CA PRO A 65 -19.30 1.03 -3.70
C PRO A 65 -18.30 0.04 -4.34
N GLY A 66 -17.99 -1.04 -3.64
CA GLY A 66 -17.11 -2.11 -4.17
C GLY A 66 -15.62 -1.96 -3.88
N LYS A 67 -15.25 -1.30 -2.77
CA LYS A 67 -13.86 -1.10 -2.35
C LYS A 67 -13.40 -2.22 -1.40
N PRO A 68 -12.78 -3.33 -1.84
CA PRO A 68 -12.05 -4.20 -0.93
C PRO A 68 -10.84 -3.40 -0.46
N THR A 69 -10.96 -2.76 0.71
CA THR A 69 -9.82 -2.07 1.28
C THR A 69 -8.89 -3.11 1.91
N LEU A 70 -7.59 -2.83 1.87
CA LEU A 70 -6.64 -3.59 2.69
C LEU A 70 -7.10 -3.60 4.16
N ARG A 71 -7.83 -2.57 4.60
CA ARG A 71 -8.50 -2.51 5.90
C ARG A 71 -9.51 -3.64 6.13
N ASP A 72 -10.33 -4.01 5.16
CA ASP A 72 -11.31 -5.10 5.30
C ASP A 72 -10.67 -6.48 5.31
N ARG A 73 -9.39 -6.58 4.92
CA ARG A 73 -8.64 -7.84 4.87
C ARG A 73 -7.61 -7.99 5.98
N LEU A 74 -7.00 -6.88 6.41
CA LEU A 74 -5.98 -6.87 7.46
C LEU A 74 -6.51 -6.45 8.82
N HIS A 75 -7.68 -5.79 8.87
CA HIS A 75 -8.29 -5.27 10.10
C HIS A 75 -7.33 -4.41 10.97
N PRO A 76 -6.56 -3.47 10.40
CA PRO A 76 -5.62 -2.68 11.17
C PRO A 76 -6.37 -1.70 12.10
N THR A 77 -5.86 -1.53 13.32
CA THR A 77 -6.52 -0.73 14.38
C THR A 77 -5.86 0.61 14.63
N GLY A 78 -4.57 0.76 14.30
CA GLY A 78 -3.80 1.99 14.51
C GLY A 78 -3.69 2.90 13.28
N VAL A 79 -3.75 2.32 12.08
CA VAL A 79 -3.61 3.00 10.79
C VAL A 79 -4.54 2.37 9.76
N ASP A 80 -4.84 3.11 8.70
CA ASP A 80 -5.45 2.61 7.47
C ASP A 80 -4.39 2.69 6.35
N VAL A 81 -4.32 1.67 5.50
CA VAL A 81 -3.35 1.60 4.40
C VAL A 81 -4.10 1.31 3.12
N SER A 82 -3.82 2.09 2.08
CA SER A 82 -4.40 1.90 0.76
C SER A 82 -3.37 2.10 -0.34
N PHE A 83 -3.60 1.43 -1.46
CA PHE A 83 -2.81 1.59 -2.67
C PHE A 83 -3.70 2.26 -3.71
N VAL A 84 -3.25 3.39 -4.23
CA VAL A 84 -4.00 4.20 -5.20
C VAL A 84 -3.22 4.21 -6.51
N LYS A 85 -3.91 3.85 -7.59
CA LYS A 85 -3.41 3.96 -8.95
C LYS A 85 -4.13 5.12 -9.62
N VAL A 86 -3.34 6.08 -10.08
CA VAL A 86 -3.80 7.26 -10.80
C VAL A 86 -3.44 7.10 -12.27
N LEU A 87 -4.44 7.13 -13.15
CA LEU A 87 -4.19 6.94 -14.57
C LEU A 87 -3.42 8.13 -15.16
N PRO A 88 -2.81 7.96 -16.34
CA PRO A 88 -2.14 9.05 -17.03
C PRO A 88 -3.00 10.30 -17.12
N TRP A 89 -2.43 11.44 -16.71
CA TRP A 89 -3.07 12.76 -16.75
C TRP A 89 -4.33 12.93 -15.88
N GLU A 90 -4.65 11.98 -14.98
CA GLU A 90 -5.74 12.14 -14.01
C GLU A 90 -5.36 13.07 -12.85
N GLU A 91 -6.36 13.73 -12.29
CA GLU A 91 -6.23 14.61 -11.14
C GLU A 91 -7.41 14.45 -10.17
N THR A 92 -7.21 14.84 -8.92
CA THR A 92 -8.30 14.93 -7.95
C THR A 92 -9.30 16.00 -8.38
N ALA A 93 -10.59 15.67 -8.39
CA ALA A 93 -11.65 16.60 -8.77
C ALA A 93 -11.87 17.78 -7.79
N TYR A 94 -11.35 17.69 -6.56
CA TYR A 94 -11.49 18.73 -5.54
C TYR A 94 -10.36 18.64 -4.51
N GLU A 95 -10.09 19.76 -3.84
CA GLU A 95 -9.21 19.81 -2.68
C GLU A 95 -9.88 19.21 -1.45
N MET A 96 -9.11 18.51 -0.61
CA MET A 96 -9.62 17.88 0.60
C MET A 96 -8.67 18.02 1.78
N ARG A 97 -9.22 17.93 2.98
CA ARG A 97 -8.48 17.80 4.23
C ARG A 97 -9.13 16.77 5.13
N HIS A 98 -8.37 16.19 6.06
CA HIS A 98 -8.96 15.33 7.07
C HIS A 98 -9.43 16.14 8.29
N ARG A 99 -10.29 15.55 9.11
CA ARG A 99 -10.69 16.18 10.38
C ARG A 99 -9.72 15.89 11.52
N ARG A 100 -9.12 14.70 11.54
CA ARG A 100 -8.35 14.17 12.69
C ARG A 100 -7.13 13.33 12.31
N ASN A 101 -7.02 12.94 11.05
CA ASN A 101 -6.01 11.98 10.61
C ASN A 101 -4.95 12.72 9.80
N GLU A 102 -3.69 12.44 10.10
CA GLU A 102 -2.60 12.77 9.19
C GLU A 102 -2.48 11.67 8.12
N VAL A 103 -1.93 12.03 6.98
CA VAL A 103 -1.75 11.10 5.86
C VAL A 103 -0.31 11.14 5.38
N VAL A 104 0.30 9.97 5.24
CA VAL A 104 1.60 9.78 4.62
C VAL A 104 1.40 9.14 3.25
N TYR A 105 1.85 9.83 2.22
CA TYR A 105 1.93 9.32 0.85
C TYR A 105 3.35 8.83 0.59
N ILE A 106 3.47 7.64 -0.02
CA ILE A 106 4.73 7.12 -0.56
C ILE A 106 4.50 6.89 -2.04
N VAL A 107 5.29 7.54 -2.89
CA VAL A 107 5.24 7.31 -4.33
C VAL A 107 6.04 6.06 -4.66
N ALA A 108 5.34 5.03 -5.13
CA ALA A 108 5.93 3.73 -5.48
C ALA A 108 6.36 3.67 -6.96
N ALA A 109 5.62 4.31 -7.85
CA ALA A 109 5.90 4.36 -9.29
C ALA A 109 5.29 5.62 -9.93
N GLY A 110 5.75 6.00 -11.13
CA GLY A 110 5.22 7.12 -11.90
C GLY A 110 5.69 8.50 -11.43
N ARG A 111 5.10 9.57 -12.00
CA ARG A 111 5.40 10.97 -11.66
C ARG A 111 4.11 11.75 -11.48
N GLY A 112 4.11 12.67 -10.53
CA GLY A 112 2.93 13.46 -10.21
C GLY A 112 3.28 14.80 -9.59
N GLN A 113 2.24 15.52 -9.19
CA GLN A 113 2.35 16.72 -8.39
C GLN A 113 1.31 16.70 -7.28
N PHE A 114 1.70 17.14 -6.09
CA PHE A 114 0.80 17.42 -4.98
C PHE A 114 0.69 18.94 -4.81
N LEU A 115 -0.53 19.43 -4.67
CA LEU A 115 -0.81 20.78 -4.21
C LEU A 115 -1.19 20.68 -2.75
N VAL A 116 -0.41 21.25 -1.84
CA VAL A 116 -0.67 21.24 -0.39
C VAL A 116 -0.58 22.68 0.12
N ASP A 117 -1.66 23.21 0.68
CA ASP A 117 -1.74 24.60 1.16
C ASP A 117 -1.20 25.62 0.14
N ARG A 118 -1.51 25.39 -1.15
CA ARG A 118 -1.08 26.17 -2.33
C ARG A 118 0.40 26.03 -2.71
N GLU A 119 1.16 25.18 -2.03
CA GLU A 119 2.51 24.80 -2.45
C GLU A 119 2.45 23.59 -3.38
N SER A 120 3.07 23.71 -4.55
CA SER A 120 3.17 22.61 -5.51
C SER A 120 4.47 21.84 -5.30
N VAL A 121 4.34 20.52 -5.13
CA VAL A 121 5.45 19.60 -4.91
C VAL A 121 5.45 18.55 -6.01
N GLU A 122 6.51 18.49 -6.81
CA GLU A 122 6.72 17.39 -7.76
C GLU A 122 7.11 16.12 -7.03
N VAL A 123 6.53 15.00 -7.47
CA VAL A 123 6.74 13.71 -6.82
C VAL A 123 7.12 12.63 -7.84
N LYS A 124 8.01 11.74 -7.40
CA LYS A 124 8.56 10.60 -8.17
C LYS A 124 8.82 9.42 -7.23
N PRO A 125 9.16 8.21 -7.72
CA PRO A 125 9.38 7.06 -6.85
C PRO A 125 10.38 7.35 -5.74
N GLY A 126 10.05 6.95 -4.51
CA GLY A 126 10.84 7.25 -3.31
C GLY A 126 10.51 8.59 -2.64
N THR A 127 9.62 9.42 -3.24
CA THR A 127 9.11 10.62 -2.56
C THR A 127 8.12 10.21 -1.47
N VAL A 128 8.32 10.76 -0.26
CA VAL A 128 7.44 10.54 0.89
C VAL A 128 6.92 11.88 1.39
N LEU A 129 5.60 12.05 1.43
CA LEU A 129 4.93 13.29 1.82
C LEU A 129 4.01 13.03 3.02
N ARG A 130 4.24 13.72 4.14
CA ARG A 130 3.33 13.74 5.28
C ARG A 130 2.47 15.00 5.23
N VAL A 131 1.15 14.83 5.26
CA VAL A 131 0.17 15.92 5.28
C VAL A 131 -0.58 15.91 6.60
N SER A 132 -0.63 17.05 7.30
CA SER A 132 -1.36 17.19 8.57
C SER A 132 -2.89 17.19 8.32
N PRO A 133 -3.70 16.97 9.36
CA PRO A 133 -5.16 17.06 9.22
C PRO A 133 -5.65 18.42 8.70
N GLU A 134 -5.00 19.51 9.11
CA GLU A 134 -5.39 20.88 8.81
C GLU A 134 -5.13 21.26 7.35
N ALA A 135 -4.08 20.67 6.76
CA ALA A 135 -3.62 20.98 5.42
C ALA A 135 -4.63 20.54 4.35
N VAL A 136 -4.89 21.46 3.43
CA VAL A 136 -5.76 21.26 2.28
C VAL A 136 -4.90 20.76 1.13
N ARG A 137 -5.32 19.66 0.49
CA ARG A 137 -4.51 19.03 -0.55
C ARG A 137 -5.31 18.56 -1.77
N ALA A 138 -4.62 18.53 -2.90
CA ALA A 138 -5.00 17.89 -4.15
C ALA A 138 -3.77 17.20 -4.76
N TRP A 139 -3.96 16.30 -5.72
CA TRP A 139 -2.86 15.71 -6.47
C TRP A 139 -3.24 15.44 -7.92
N ARG A 140 -2.23 15.32 -8.77
CA ARG A 140 -2.39 14.96 -10.19
C ARG A 140 -1.24 14.10 -10.68
N ASN A 141 -1.53 13.27 -11.67
CA ASN A 141 -0.55 12.60 -12.49
C ASN A 141 -0.17 13.53 -13.66
N VAL A 142 1.13 13.76 -13.84
CA VAL A 142 1.67 14.66 -14.87
C VAL A 142 2.43 13.91 -15.96
N SER A 143 2.26 12.59 -16.05
CA SER A 143 2.93 11.75 -17.03
C SER A 143 1.96 10.90 -17.84
N SER A 144 2.51 10.28 -18.90
CA SER A 144 1.85 9.27 -19.71
C SER A 144 1.85 7.87 -19.06
N GLU A 145 2.43 7.73 -17.88
CA GLU A 145 2.55 6.47 -17.14
C GLU A 145 1.62 6.51 -15.92
N GLU A 146 1.29 5.35 -15.34
CA GLU A 146 0.50 5.31 -14.11
C GLU A 146 1.32 5.83 -12.92
N LEU A 147 0.67 6.58 -12.03
CA LEU A 147 1.22 7.01 -10.74
C LEU A 147 0.67 6.12 -9.63
N LEU A 148 1.56 5.44 -8.91
CA LEU A 148 1.19 4.54 -7.82
C LEU A 148 1.55 5.15 -6.47
N LEU A 149 0.55 5.29 -5.61
CA LEU A 149 0.66 5.87 -4.27
C LEU A 149 0.32 4.83 -3.21
N ILE A 150 1.18 4.68 -2.22
CA ILE A 150 0.82 4.02 -0.96
C ILE A 150 0.40 5.12 0.01
N VAL A 151 -0.80 5.01 0.54
CA VAL A 151 -1.42 6.02 1.39
C VAL A 151 -1.65 5.42 2.77
N ILE A 152 -0.97 5.96 3.76
CA ILE A 152 -1.07 5.55 5.17
C ILE A 152 -1.79 6.67 5.92
N GLN A 153 -2.92 6.36 6.51
CA GLN A 153 -3.71 7.31 7.29
C GLN A 153 -3.73 6.89 8.76
N GLY A 154 -3.36 7.81 9.65
CA GLY A 154 -3.34 7.55 11.10
C GLY A 154 -3.88 8.75 11.87
N ARG A 155 -4.37 8.52 13.09
CA ARG A 155 -4.82 9.63 13.93
C ARG A 155 -3.62 10.47 14.38
N ALA A 156 -3.64 11.76 14.07
CA ALA A 156 -2.54 12.66 14.36
C ALA A 156 -2.19 12.67 15.86
N GLY A 157 -0.89 12.62 16.18
CA GLY A 157 -0.39 12.68 17.56
C GLY A 157 -0.71 11.48 18.45
N ARG A 158 -1.14 10.34 17.88
CA ARG A 158 -1.39 9.09 18.62
C ARG A 158 -0.15 8.18 18.76
N LEU A 159 0.82 8.28 17.86
CA LEU A 159 2.08 7.55 18.00
C LEU A 159 2.93 8.19 19.09
N ARG A 160 2.95 7.59 20.29
CA ARG A 160 3.57 8.15 21.49
C ARG A 160 5.00 7.64 21.73
N GLN A 161 5.26 6.38 21.43
CA GLN A 161 6.57 5.74 21.60
C GLN A 161 7.22 5.52 20.23
N ARG A 162 8.51 5.84 20.11
CA ARG A 162 9.27 5.64 18.87
C ARG A 162 9.83 4.21 18.84
N SER A 163 9.88 3.60 17.67
CA SER A 163 9.95 2.14 17.43
C SER A 163 10.91 1.33 18.32
N ARG A 164 12.09 1.85 18.67
CA ARG A 164 13.06 1.08 19.46
C ARG A 164 12.69 0.97 20.95
N SER A 165 11.96 1.93 21.51
CA SER A 165 11.58 1.90 22.93
C SER A 165 10.34 1.04 23.19
N ASP A 166 9.54 0.78 22.16
CA ASP A 166 8.35 -0.07 22.21
C ASP A 166 8.69 -1.56 21.95
N ALA A 167 9.77 -1.83 21.22
CA ALA A 167 10.19 -3.18 20.87
C ALA A 167 10.82 -3.94 22.05
N VAL A 168 10.28 -5.12 22.37
CA VAL A 168 10.88 -6.07 23.32
C VAL A 168 11.61 -7.17 22.55
N GLY A 169 12.95 -7.16 22.60
CA GLY A 169 13.78 -8.18 21.97
C GLY A 169 13.69 -9.53 22.70
N GLN A 170 13.52 -10.61 21.95
CA GLN A 170 13.63 -11.97 22.50
C GLN A 170 15.07 -12.49 22.30
N PRO A 171 15.74 -13.00 23.35
CA PRO A 171 17.09 -13.54 23.21
C PRO A 171 17.08 -14.85 22.39
N GLY A 172 18.12 -15.05 21.57
CA GLY A 172 18.33 -16.28 20.81
C GLY A 172 18.44 -16.07 19.29
N LEU A 173 19.13 -16.99 18.61
CA LEU A 173 19.15 -17.03 17.15
C LEU A 173 17.88 -17.69 16.64
N ILE A 174 17.19 -17.06 15.69
CA ILE A 174 16.05 -17.67 15.01
C ILE A 174 16.60 -18.72 14.03
N PRO A 175 16.26 -20.02 14.20
CA PRO A 175 16.76 -21.09 13.34
C PRO A 175 15.98 -21.12 12.03
N TRP A 176 16.16 -20.12 11.16
CA TRP A 176 15.39 -19.96 9.91
C TRP A 176 15.38 -21.22 9.02
N TRP A 177 16.41 -22.06 9.08
CA TRP A 177 16.47 -23.35 8.37
C TRP A 177 15.39 -24.36 8.79
N ARG A 178 14.72 -24.17 9.94
CA ARG A 178 13.58 -24.99 10.37
C ARG A 178 12.26 -24.57 9.72
N TYR A 179 12.22 -23.41 9.06
CA TYR A 179 11.02 -22.87 8.45
C TYR A 179 11.19 -22.89 6.93
N PRO A 180 10.26 -23.53 6.18
CA PRO A 180 10.35 -23.61 4.73
C PRO A 180 10.30 -22.22 4.10
N ARG A 181 11.05 -22.00 3.02
CA ARG A 181 11.15 -20.67 2.37
C ARG A 181 9.89 -20.35 1.57
N THR A 182 9.20 -21.38 1.09
CA THR A 182 7.91 -21.26 0.43
C THR A 182 6.90 -22.24 1.03
N ARG A 183 5.61 -21.91 0.95
CA ARG A 183 4.54 -22.80 1.41
C ARG A 183 4.47 -24.11 0.62
N ALA A 184 4.95 -24.12 -0.63
CA ALA A 184 5.05 -25.32 -1.47
C ALA A 184 6.15 -26.30 -1.01
N GLU A 185 7.24 -25.80 -0.43
CA GLU A 185 8.30 -26.63 0.17
C GLU A 185 7.87 -27.28 1.49
N ALA A 186 6.89 -26.71 2.19
CA ALA A 186 6.34 -27.28 3.43
C ALA A 186 5.62 -28.62 3.20
N SER A 187 5.13 -28.86 1.98
CA SER A 187 4.42 -30.08 1.58
C SER A 187 5.31 -31.17 0.98
N SER A 188 6.59 -30.90 0.67
CA SER A 188 7.51 -31.94 0.18
C SER A 188 8.32 -32.52 1.34
N THR A 189 7.73 -33.48 2.03
CA THR A 189 8.42 -34.28 3.06
C THR A 189 9.40 -35.26 2.40
N ASP A 190 10.51 -34.76 1.85
CA ASP A 190 11.64 -35.62 1.45
C ASP A 190 12.71 -35.58 2.54
N SER A 191 12.64 -36.58 3.42
CA SER A 191 13.49 -36.77 4.60
C SER A 191 15.00 -36.82 4.32
N LYS A 192 15.43 -36.92 3.05
CA LYS A 192 16.86 -36.96 2.68
C LYS A 192 17.54 -35.59 2.59
N ARG A 193 16.82 -34.49 2.36
CA ARG A 193 17.43 -33.14 2.26
C ARG A 193 17.79 -32.52 3.61
N VAL A 194 17.06 -32.86 4.67
CA VAL A 194 17.25 -32.27 6.02
C VAL A 194 18.60 -32.66 6.64
N GLN A 195 19.16 -33.82 6.25
CA GLN A 195 20.38 -34.35 6.86
C GLN A 195 21.67 -33.71 6.30
N VAL A 196 21.65 -33.26 5.04
CA VAL A 196 22.84 -32.66 4.39
C VAL A 196 23.13 -31.24 4.88
N ASP A 197 22.10 -30.49 5.28
CA ASP A 197 22.25 -29.12 5.83
C ASP A 197 22.74 -29.10 7.29
N LEU A 198 22.74 -30.24 8.00
CA LEU A 198 23.25 -30.36 9.36
C LEU A 198 24.78 -30.44 9.41
N GLU A 199 25.42 -31.03 8.40
CA GLU A 199 26.86 -31.30 8.39
C GLU A 199 27.70 -30.10 7.90
N ASN A 200 27.12 -29.15 7.16
CA ASN A 200 27.86 -28.06 6.51
C ASN A 200 27.75 -26.68 7.18
N ARG A 201 27.51 -26.62 8.51
CA ARG A 201 27.44 -25.33 9.22
C ARG A 201 28.81 -24.71 9.48
N PRO A 202 29.04 -23.43 9.12
CA PRO A 202 30.18 -22.68 9.65
C PRO A 202 29.94 -22.33 11.13
N SER A 203 30.87 -22.72 12.01
CA SER A 203 30.85 -22.35 13.43
C SER A 203 31.16 -20.85 13.60
N ARG A 204 30.14 -19.99 13.67
CA ARG A 204 30.31 -18.56 13.99
C ARG A 204 30.38 -18.31 15.50
N PHE A 205 31.24 -19.04 16.19
CA PHE A 205 31.66 -18.70 17.56
C PHE A 205 33.18 -18.52 17.57
N GLY A 206 33.61 -17.26 17.62
CA GLY A 206 34.97 -16.93 18.07
C GLY A 206 35.14 -17.43 19.50
N ARG A 207 36.22 -18.16 19.75
CA ARG A 207 36.65 -18.55 21.10
C ARG A 207 36.77 -17.29 21.95
N PHE A 208 35.93 -17.14 22.97
CA PHE A 208 36.26 -16.26 24.09
C PHE A 208 37.47 -16.88 24.80
N SER A 209 38.66 -16.32 24.57
CA SER A 209 39.84 -16.61 25.38
C SER A 209 39.56 -16.17 26.81
N ARG A 210 39.69 -17.11 27.74
CA ARG A 210 39.71 -16.83 29.18
C ARG A 210 40.88 -15.89 29.45
N LEU A 211 40.61 -14.67 29.91
CA LEU A 211 41.61 -13.83 30.55
C LEU A 211 42.03 -14.53 31.85
N GLY A 212 43.30 -14.97 31.87
CA GLY A 212 43.93 -15.61 33.02
C GLY A 212 44.07 -14.64 34.19
N ARG A 213 43.99 -15.20 35.40
CA ARG A 213 44.47 -14.54 36.62
C ARG A 213 45.99 -14.44 36.55
N GLY A 214 46.50 -13.25 36.81
CA GLY A 214 47.90 -12.91 37.08
C GLY A 214 47.90 -11.59 37.80
#